data_AF-A0A0G1VY77-F1
#
_entry.id   AF-A0A0G1VY77-F1
#
_cell.length_a   1.000
_cell.length_b   1.000
_cell.length_c   1.000
_cell.angle_alpha   90.00
_cell.angle_beta   90.00
_cell.angle_gamma   90.00
#
_symmetry.space_group_name_H-M   'P 1'
#
loop_
_entity.id
_entity.type
_entity.pdbx_description
1 polymer ?
#
loop_
_entity_poly.entity_id
_entity_poly.type
_entity_poly.pdbx_seq_one_letter_code
_entity_poly.pdbx_strand_id
1 'polypeptide(L)'
;KCVSEVGCDISGLVFGGLASSLAVLTDTEKELGVVCVDIGGGTTDIVIYVDGALSYTSVLPVGARNVTNDLAIGLRISLESAEKIKIFISQVRGKDKEDEIDLTPLALPEELKTISYKTVVEGIIRPRLNELFQMISSEIKKSNLAGLTPAGLVICGGGALTVGLVDSAKRILSMPVRIGVPSGLSGLIDEIESPAFAASVGLLKYSLDNVEEASSGNFLDKIPLTGFMGKVGNALKSLLP
;
A
#
# COMPACT_ATOMS: atom_id res chain seq x y z
N LYS A 1 2.10 -15.57 -17.40
CA LYS A 1 2.08 -17.05 -17.23
C LYS A 1 1.15 -17.49 -16.10
N CYS A 2 1.39 -17.15 -14.84
CA CYS A 2 0.46 -17.50 -13.74
C CYS A 2 -0.97 -16.97 -13.97
N VAL A 3 -1.12 -15.70 -14.38
CA VAL A 3 -2.44 -15.08 -14.66
C VAL A 3 -3.19 -15.77 -15.82
N SER A 4 -2.49 -16.15 -16.89
CA SER A 4 -3.10 -16.84 -18.03
C SER A 4 -3.52 -18.27 -17.69
N GLU A 5 -2.84 -18.93 -16.76
CA GLU A 5 -3.17 -20.30 -16.31
C GLU A 5 -4.50 -20.36 -15.54
N VAL A 6 -4.95 -19.24 -14.95
CA VAL A 6 -6.26 -19.12 -14.30
C VAL A 6 -7.35 -18.58 -15.24
N GLY A 7 -7.07 -18.49 -16.54
CA GLY A 7 -8.05 -18.07 -17.56
C GLY A 7 -8.27 -16.56 -17.67
N CYS A 8 -7.34 -15.75 -17.15
CA CYS A 8 -7.39 -14.29 -17.26
C CYS A 8 -6.41 -13.77 -18.32
N ASP A 9 -6.86 -12.83 -19.15
CA ASP A 9 -6.02 -12.12 -20.10
C ASP A 9 -5.37 -10.89 -19.46
N ILE A 10 -4.11 -10.63 -19.81
CA ILE A 10 -3.35 -9.47 -19.32
C ILE A 10 -3.55 -8.32 -20.31
N SER A 11 -4.28 -7.28 -19.91
CA SER A 11 -4.49 -6.09 -20.73
C SER A 11 -3.27 -5.16 -20.78
N GLY A 12 -2.39 -5.22 -19.77
CA GLY A 12 -1.17 -4.43 -19.69
C GLY A 12 -0.35 -4.76 -18.45
N LEU A 13 0.90 -4.26 -18.42
CA LEU A 13 1.78 -4.36 -17.26
C LEU A 13 2.16 -2.94 -16.83
N VAL A 14 2.05 -2.68 -15.54
CA VAL A 14 2.35 -1.36 -14.95
C VAL A 14 3.31 -1.58 -13.79
N PHE A 15 4.27 -0.67 -13.65
CA PHE A 15 5.14 -0.64 -12.48
C PHE A 15 4.33 -0.36 -11.20
N GLY A 16 4.51 -1.19 -10.17
CA GLY A 16 3.74 -1.11 -8.91
C GLY A 16 3.80 0.27 -8.25
N GLY A 17 5.00 0.82 -8.06
CA GLY A 17 5.18 2.16 -7.51
C GLY A 17 4.45 3.26 -8.29
N LEU A 18 4.41 3.19 -9.63
CA LEU A 18 3.65 4.13 -10.47
C LEU A 18 2.15 3.95 -10.27
N ALA A 19 1.66 2.71 -10.24
CA ALA A 19 0.24 2.47 -9.95
C ALA A 19 -0.13 3.07 -8.58
N SER A 20 0.63 2.74 -7.54
CA SER A 20 0.40 3.23 -6.19
C SER A 20 0.42 4.76 -6.10
N SER A 21 1.35 5.43 -6.79
CA SER A 21 1.43 6.90 -6.79
C SER A 21 0.18 7.55 -7.39
N LEU A 22 -0.42 6.97 -8.44
CA LEU A 22 -1.67 7.46 -9.04
C LEU A 22 -2.88 7.34 -8.09
N ALA A 23 -2.85 6.39 -7.17
CA ALA A 23 -3.92 6.20 -6.20
C ALA A 23 -3.86 7.21 -5.05
N VAL A 24 -2.66 7.58 -4.59
CA VAL A 24 -2.46 8.24 -3.29
C VAL A 24 -1.91 9.67 -3.35
N LEU A 25 -1.34 10.09 -4.49
CA LEU A 25 -0.84 11.45 -4.68
C LEU A 25 -1.91 12.37 -5.25
N THR A 26 -1.92 13.59 -4.75
CA THR A 26 -2.66 14.70 -5.36
C THR A 26 -1.83 15.36 -6.46
N ASP A 27 -2.47 16.04 -7.40
CA ASP A 27 -1.73 16.76 -8.45
C ASP A 27 -0.91 17.91 -7.86
N THR A 28 -1.38 18.57 -6.81
CA THR A 28 -0.59 19.59 -6.09
C THR A 28 0.72 19.03 -5.53
N GLU A 29 0.73 17.82 -4.99
CA GLU A 29 1.96 17.19 -4.51
C GLU A 29 2.92 16.85 -5.65
N LYS A 30 2.39 16.36 -6.78
CA LYS A 30 3.21 16.08 -7.97
C LYS A 30 3.85 17.35 -8.54
N GLU A 31 3.08 18.45 -8.61
CA GLU A 31 3.54 19.76 -9.07
C GLU A 31 4.60 20.36 -8.15
N LEU A 32 4.36 20.36 -6.83
CA LEU A 32 5.32 20.90 -5.86
C LEU A 32 6.60 20.07 -5.77
N GLY A 33 6.49 18.76 -6.01
CA GLY A 33 7.57 17.79 -5.88
C GLY A 33 7.40 16.94 -4.63
N VAL A 34 7.29 15.62 -4.82
CA VAL A 34 6.95 14.65 -3.78
C VAL A 34 7.66 13.31 -4.00
N VAL A 35 8.04 12.66 -2.91
CA VAL A 35 8.46 11.26 -2.91
C VAL A 35 7.27 10.39 -2.51
N CYS A 36 6.89 9.43 -3.34
CA CYS A 36 5.95 8.37 -3.02
C CYS A 36 6.72 7.07 -2.75
N VAL A 37 6.43 6.42 -1.62
CA VAL A 37 7.03 5.14 -1.27
C VAL A 37 5.93 4.12 -1.00
N ASP A 38 5.93 3.02 -1.75
CA ASP A 38 5.06 1.87 -1.51
C ASP A 38 5.86 0.79 -0.78
N ILE A 39 5.54 0.56 0.49
CA ILE A 39 6.19 -0.46 1.31
C ILE A 39 5.35 -1.73 1.26
N GLY A 40 5.73 -2.64 0.37
CA GLY A 40 5.15 -3.97 0.25
C GLY A 40 5.71 -4.95 1.29
N GLY A 41 5.36 -6.23 1.11
CA GLY A 41 5.89 -7.30 1.96
C GLY A 41 7.38 -7.56 1.72
N GLY A 42 7.78 -7.72 0.46
CA GLY A 42 9.15 -8.08 0.08
C GLY A 42 9.97 -6.95 -0.54
N THR A 43 9.32 -5.91 -1.06
CA THR A 43 9.96 -4.79 -1.75
C THR A 43 9.43 -3.47 -1.27
N THR A 44 10.19 -2.42 -1.54
CA THR A 44 9.79 -1.04 -1.34
C THR A 44 10.02 -0.29 -2.64
N ASP A 45 8.95 0.18 -3.26
CA ASP A 45 9.01 0.95 -4.49
C ASP A 45 9.12 2.44 -4.14
N ILE A 46 9.99 3.16 -4.85
CA ILE A 46 10.20 4.60 -4.68
C ILE A 46 9.89 5.28 -6.00
N VAL A 47 9.09 6.34 -5.93
CA VAL A 47 8.70 7.18 -7.05
C VAL A 47 8.87 8.64 -6.68
N ILE A 48 9.50 9.44 -7.53
CA ILE A 48 9.67 10.89 -7.29
C ILE A 48 9.03 11.65 -8.45
N TYR A 49 8.15 12.59 -8.09
CA TYR A 49 7.61 13.59 -9.01
C TYR A 49 8.25 14.95 -8.74
N VAL A 50 8.49 15.72 -9.80
CA VAL A 50 8.95 17.11 -9.77
C VAL A 50 8.27 17.83 -10.93
N ASP A 51 7.70 19.02 -10.70
CA ASP A 51 7.00 19.84 -11.70
C ASP A 51 5.95 19.02 -12.48
N GLY A 52 5.18 18.20 -11.77
CA GLY A 52 4.10 17.37 -12.32
C GLY A 52 4.58 16.08 -13.02
N ALA A 53 5.88 15.95 -13.30
CA ALA A 53 6.44 14.85 -14.08
C ALA A 53 7.08 13.76 -13.22
N LEU A 54 6.88 12.50 -13.61
CA LEU A 54 7.59 11.36 -13.06
C LEU A 54 9.09 11.49 -13.37
N SER A 55 9.89 11.80 -12.36
CA SER A 55 11.31 12.15 -12.53
C SER A 55 12.27 11.03 -12.13
N TYR A 56 11.85 10.13 -11.24
CA TYR A 56 12.69 9.01 -10.79
C TYR A 56 11.87 7.84 -10.28
N THR A 57 12.36 6.62 -10.51
CA THR A 57 11.80 5.38 -9.97
C THR A 57 12.90 4.42 -9.54
N SER A 58 12.71 3.72 -8.43
CA SER A 58 13.59 2.63 -8.00
C SER A 58 12.84 1.62 -7.14
N VAL A 59 13.47 0.46 -6.92
CA VAL A 59 12.94 -0.60 -6.07
C VAL A 59 14.04 -1.08 -5.12
N LEU A 60 13.74 -1.09 -3.82
CA LEU A 60 14.58 -1.71 -2.81
C LEU A 60 14.11 -3.15 -2.56
N PRO A 61 15.02 -4.15 -2.50
CA PRO A 61 14.67 -5.55 -2.26
C PRO A 61 14.44 -5.84 -0.75
N VAL A 62 13.80 -4.91 -0.05
CA VAL A 62 13.44 -4.99 1.36
C VAL A 62 12.04 -4.42 1.55
N GLY A 63 11.28 -4.99 2.49
CA GLY A 63 9.91 -4.57 2.76
C GLY A 63 9.48 -4.86 4.20
N ALA A 64 8.18 -4.80 4.46
CA ALA A 64 7.63 -4.97 5.80
C ALA A 64 7.85 -6.38 6.38
N ARG A 65 8.15 -7.40 5.56
CA ARG A 65 8.50 -8.75 6.03
C ARG A 65 9.84 -8.78 6.76
N ASN A 66 10.74 -7.84 6.50
CA ASN A 66 11.99 -7.74 7.26
C ASN A 66 11.73 -7.42 8.74
N VAL A 67 10.70 -6.61 9.03
CA VAL A 67 10.23 -6.36 10.41
C VAL A 67 9.73 -7.66 11.04
N THR A 68 8.92 -8.42 10.30
CA THR A 68 8.40 -9.73 10.73
C THR A 68 9.52 -10.72 11.03
N ASN A 69 10.55 -10.77 10.19
CA ASN A 69 11.71 -11.63 10.38
C ASN A 69 12.47 -11.28 11.68
N ASP A 70 12.70 -9.99 11.92
CA ASP A 70 13.38 -9.54 13.13
C ASP A 70 12.56 -9.82 14.39
N LEU A 71 11.23 -9.69 14.33
CA LEU A 71 10.33 -10.08 15.41
C LEU A 71 10.39 -11.58 15.69
N ALA A 72 10.36 -12.41 14.66
CA ALA A 72 10.46 -13.86 14.80
C ALA A 72 11.77 -14.27 15.48
N ILE A 73 12.89 -13.64 15.10
CA ILE A 73 14.21 -13.89 15.71
C ILE A 73 14.24 -13.38 17.15
N GLY A 74 13.82 -12.12 17.39
CA GLY A 74 13.90 -11.47 18.68
C GLY A 74 13.00 -12.11 19.74
N LEU A 75 11.82 -12.61 19.34
CA LEU A 75 10.86 -13.28 20.22
C LEU A 75 10.99 -14.81 20.20
N ARG A 76 11.81 -15.38 19.31
CA ARG A 76 12.01 -16.83 19.10
C ARG A 76 10.71 -17.57 18.81
N ILE A 77 9.93 -17.02 17.88
CA ILE A 77 8.64 -17.56 17.43
C ILE A 77 8.63 -17.78 15.91
N SER A 78 7.62 -18.45 15.40
CA SER A 78 7.42 -18.61 13.96
C SER A 78 7.16 -17.27 13.25
N LEU A 79 7.45 -17.22 11.94
CA LEU A 79 7.15 -16.06 11.10
C LEU A 79 5.65 -15.73 11.09
N GLU A 80 4.79 -16.75 11.17
CA GLU A 80 3.35 -16.57 11.22
C GLU A 80 2.92 -15.87 12.52
N SER A 81 3.40 -16.34 13.67
CA SER A 81 3.15 -15.71 14.96
C SER A 81 3.70 -14.29 15.02
N ALA A 82 4.90 -14.06 14.47
CA ALA A 82 5.49 -12.73 14.38
C ALA A 82 4.65 -11.75 13.55
N GLU A 83 4.08 -12.20 12.43
CA GLU A 83 3.20 -11.35 11.61
C GLU A 83 1.90 -11.00 12.35
N LYS A 84 1.29 -11.98 13.02
CA LYS A 84 0.10 -11.77 13.85
C LYS A 84 0.37 -10.72 14.93
N ILE A 85 1.50 -10.83 15.63
CA ILE A 85 1.93 -9.86 16.64
C ILE A 85 2.13 -8.47 16.02
N LYS A 86 2.85 -8.36 14.90
CA LYS A 86 3.12 -7.08 14.22
C LYS A 86 1.83 -6.33 13.87
N ILE A 87 0.85 -7.04 13.31
CA ILE A 87 -0.46 -6.49 12.96
C ILE A 87 -1.23 -6.10 14.23
N PHE A 88 -1.28 -6.99 15.22
CA PHE A 88 -2.02 -6.77 16.47
C PHE A 88 -1.54 -5.54 17.24
N ILE A 89 -0.23 -5.38 17.43
CA ILE A 89 0.34 -4.21 18.14
C ILE A 89 -0.05 -2.90 17.45
N SER A 90 -0.16 -2.90 16.12
CA SER A 90 -0.54 -1.71 15.35
C SER A 90 -2.00 -1.30 15.60
N GLN A 91 -2.87 -2.23 16.03
CA GLN A 91 -4.29 -1.99 16.36
C GLN A 91 -4.52 -1.59 17.83
N VAL A 92 -3.68 -2.06 18.75
CA VAL A 92 -3.79 -1.78 20.20
C VAL A 92 -3.27 -0.37 20.56
N ARG A 93 -2.63 0.31 19.58
CA ARG A 93 -2.04 1.64 19.75
C ARG A 93 -3.02 2.66 20.34
N GLY A 94 -2.67 3.25 21.48
CA GLY A 94 -3.40 4.34 22.11
C GLY A 94 -4.48 3.95 23.13
N LYS A 95 -4.69 2.65 23.39
CA LYS A 95 -5.65 2.20 24.42
C LYS A 95 -5.00 1.87 25.77
N ASP A 96 -3.76 1.37 25.76
CA ASP A 96 -3.10 0.92 26.99
C ASP A 96 -1.90 1.81 27.33
N LYS A 97 -1.91 2.38 28.55
CA LYS A 97 -0.76 3.05 29.18
C LYS A 97 0.24 2.06 29.76
N GLU A 98 -0.02 0.76 29.60
CA GLU A 98 0.78 -0.31 30.17
C GLU A 98 1.88 -0.71 29.19
N ASP A 99 3.07 -1.03 29.73
CA ASP A 99 4.19 -1.50 28.91
C ASP A 99 4.01 -2.95 28.47
N GLU A 100 3.09 -3.70 29.07
CA GLU A 100 2.79 -5.09 28.70
C GLU A 100 1.58 -5.18 27.77
N ILE A 101 1.68 -6.03 26.75
CA ILE A 101 0.61 -6.33 25.80
C ILE A 101 0.20 -7.78 25.98
N ASP A 102 -1.10 -8.03 26.23
CA ASP A 102 -1.68 -9.38 26.24
C ASP A 102 -1.88 -9.90 24.81
N LEU A 103 -1.21 -11.02 24.52
CA LEU A 103 -1.26 -11.76 23.26
C LEU A 103 -2.16 -13.00 23.32
N THR A 104 -2.77 -13.29 24.48
CA THR A 104 -3.71 -14.41 24.65
C THR A 104 -4.80 -14.44 23.56
N PRO A 105 -5.37 -13.30 23.09
CA PRO A 105 -6.35 -13.30 22.00
C PRO A 105 -5.84 -13.85 20.66
N LEU A 106 -4.51 -13.89 20.44
CA LEU A 106 -3.90 -14.37 19.20
C LEU A 106 -3.78 -15.90 19.12
N ALA A 107 -3.99 -16.61 20.24
CA ALA A 107 -3.89 -18.07 20.33
C ALA A 107 -2.61 -18.63 19.66
N LEU A 108 -1.46 -18.06 20.02
CA LEU A 108 -0.17 -18.42 19.42
C LEU A 108 0.25 -19.85 19.80
N PRO A 109 0.74 -20.67 18.83
CA PRO A 109 1.24 -22.02 19.11
C PRO A 109 2.39 -22.07 20.12
N GLU A 110 3.18 -21.01 20.20
CA GLU A 110 4.33 -20.91 21.10
C GLU A 110 3.94 -20.59 22.56
N GLU A 111 2.64 -20.46 22.85
CA GLU A 111 2.11 -20.11 24.18
C GLU A 111 2.66 -18.79 24.76
N LEU A 112 3.14 -17.89 23.89
CA LEU A 112 3.59 -16.55 24.27
C LEU A 112 2.38 -15.68 24.62
N LYS A 113 2.15 -15.45 25.91
CA LYS A 113 0.96 -14.74 26.42
C LYS A 113 1.14 -13.24 26.54
N THR A 114 2.33 -12.75 26.83
CA THR A 114 2.58 -11.31 27.01
C THR A 114 3.92 -10.90 26.43
N ILE A 115 4.01 -9.64 26.01
CA ILE A 115 5.24 -8.99 25.54
C ILE A 115 5.33 -7.56 26.06
N SER A 116 6.55 -7.00 26.16
CA SER A 116 6.73 -5.57 26.42
C SER A 116 6.62 -4.78 25.11
N TYR A 117 5.70 -3.81 25.07
CA TYR A 117 5.52 -2.86 23.97
C TYR A 117 6.84 -2.15 23.68
N LYS A 118 7.50 -1.61 24.70
CA LYS A 118 8.79 -0.93 24.52
C LYS A 118 9.84 -1.86 23.93
N THR A 119 9.95 -3.08 24.44
CA THR A 119 10.93 -4.05 23.93
C THR A 119 10.68 -4.37 22.46
N VAL A 120 9.43 -4.59 22.07
CA VAL A 120 9.08 -4.96 20.70
C VAL A 120 9.16 -3.76 19.75
N VAL A 121 8.52 -2.64 20.10
CA VAL A 121 8.43 -1.49 19.22
C VAL A 121 9.74 -0.72 19.16
N GLU A 122 10.32 -0.37 20.32
CA GLU A 122 11.56 0.43 20.37
C GLU A 122 12.81 -0.43 20.17
N GLY A 123 12.77 -1.70 20.60
CA GLY A 123 13.93 -2.61 20.53
C GLY A 123 14.05 -3.39 19.21
N ILE A 124 12.95 -3.63 18.49
CA ILE A 124 12.97 -4.47 17.27
C ILE A 124 12.40 -3.72 16.05
N ILE A 125 11.15 -3.26 16.13
CA ILE A 125 10.45 -2.67 14.98
C ILE A 125 11.12 -1.36 14.54
N ARG A 126 11.36 -0.43 15.47
CA ARG A 126 11.93 0.89 15.16
C ARG A 126 13.33 0.80 14.56
N PRO A 127 14.28 -0.01 15.07
CA PRO A 127 15.57 -0.22 14.41
C PRO A 127 15.45 -0.66 12.96
N ARG A 128 14.60 -1.65 12.66
CA ARG A 128 14.39 -2.12 11.28
C ARG A 128 13.76 -1.05 10.38
N LEU A 129 12.78 -0.30 10.89
CA LEU A 129 12.19 0.82 10.16
C LEU A 129 13.23 1.91 9.88
N ASN A 130 14.07 2.24 10.87
CA ASN A 130 15.13 3.23 10.68
C ASN A 130 16.12 2.79 9.59
N GLU A 131 16.50 1.51 9.57
CA GLU A 131 17.35 0.96 8.51
C GLU A 131 16.68 1.08 7.11
N LEU A 132 15.39 0.73 7.01
CA LEU A 132 14.62 0.90 5.77
C LEU A 132 14.61 2.36 5.30
N PHE A 133 14.33 3.31 6.20
CA PHE A 133 14.32 4.73 5.86
C PHE A 133 15.73 5.29 5.57
N GLN A 134 16.79 4.72 6.12
CA GLN A 134 18.16 5.04 5.72
C GLN A 134 18.43 4.62 4.28
N MET A 135 17.98 3.43 3.87
CA MET A 135 18.08 2.97 2.47
C MET A 135 17.26 3.87 1.54
N ILE A 136 16.03 4.22 1.92
CA ILE A 136 15.19 5.18 1.16
C ILE A 136 15.89 6.54 1.06
N SER A 137 16.46 7.05 2.15
CA SER A 137 17.22 8.32 2.15
C SER A 137 18.40 8.27 1.18
N SER A 138 19.12 7.15 1.16
CA SER A 138 20.25 6.95 0.25
C SER A 138 19.79 6.98 -1.21
N GLU A 139 18.66 6.35 -1.53
CA GLU A 139 18.15 6.32 -2.90
C GLU A 139 17.60 7.69 -3.34
N ILE A 140 16.93 8.42 -2.46
CA ILE A 140 16.51 9.81 -2.72
C ILE A 140 17.74 10.70 -2.99
N LYS A 141 18.82 10.57 -2.20
CA LYS A 141 20.05 11.33 -2.44
C LYS A 141 20.70 10.98 -3.78
N LYS A 142 20.76 9.68 -4.10
CA LYS A 142 21.31 9.17 -5.36
C LYS A 142 20.55 9.67 -6.59
N SER A 143 19.25 9.95 -6.47
CA SER A 143 18.46 10.57 -7.54
C SER A 143 18.87 12.02 -7.86
N ASN A 144 19.60 12.69 -6.96
CA ASN A 144 19.89 14.13 -6.99
C ASN A 144 18.64 15.04 -6.89
N LEU A 145 17.49 14.51 -6.50
CA LEU A 145 16.22 15.24 -6.39
C LEU A 145 15.84 15.61 -4.94
N ALA A 146 16.68 15.30 -3.94
CA ALA A 146 16.35 15.50 -2.53
C ALA A 146 15.92 16.94 -2.18
N GLY A 147 16.52 17.95 -2.83
CA GLY A 147 16.18 19.37 -2.63
C GLY A 147 14.95 19.86 -3.40
N LEU A 148 14.34 19.01 -4.22
CA LEU A 148 13.25 19.33 -5.15
C LEU A 148 11.92 18.66 -4.76
N THR A 149 11.78 18.24 -3.49
CA THR A 149 10.59 17.53 -3.00
C THR A 149 9.97 18.22 -1.77
N PRO A 150 9.58 19.50 -1.86
CA PRO A 150 9.03 20.26 -0.74
C PRO A 150 7.70 19.72 -0.20
N ALA A 151 6.92 18.96 -0.98
CA ALA A 151 5.71 18.29 -0.47
C ALA A 151 6.04 17.11 0.46
N GLY A 152 7.31 16.67 0.49
CA GLY A 152 7.80 15.64 1.40
C GLY A 152 7.52 14.23 0.90
N LEU A 153 7.12 13.36 1.82
CA LEU A 153 6.97 11.92 1.61
C LEU A 153 5.52 11.46 1.81
N VAL A 154 5.00 10.72 0.84
CA VAL A 154 3.74 9.98 0.94
C VAL A 154 4.05 8.48 0.96
N ILE A 155 3.61 7.79 2.02
CA ILE A 155 3.87 6.36 2.19
C ILE A 155 2.59 5.56 2.04
N CYS A 156 2.60 4.50 1.24
CA CYS A 156 1.49 3.57 1.06
C CYS A 156 1.98 2.10 1.12
N GLY A 157 1.11 1.16 0.75
CA GLY A 157 1.35 -0.26 0.88
C GLY A 157 0.97 -0.81 2.26
N GLY A 158 0.93 -2.14 2.39
CA GLY A 158 0.60 -2.79 3.66
C GLY A 158 1.60 -2.48 4.77
N GLY A 159 2.87 -2.23 4.41
CA GLY A 159 3.91 -1.84 5.35
C GLY A 159 3.66 -0.51 6.03
N ALA A 160 2.93 0.41 5.39
CA ALA A 160 2.53 1.71 5.93
C ALA A 160 1.75 1.61 7.26
N LEU A 161 1.11 0.47 7.52
CA LEU A 161 0.34 0.20 8.73
C LEU A 161 1.21 -0.21 9.94
N THR A 162 2.52 -0.39 9.75
CA THR A 162 3.42 -0.80 10.83
C THR A 162 3.55 0.29 11.90
N VAL A 163 3.38 -0.08 13.17
CA VAL A 163 3.58 0.83 14.30
C VAL A 163 4.94 1.55 14.26
N GLY A 164 4.95 2.85 14.57
CA GLY A 164 6.18 3.66 14.61
C GLY A 164 6.74 4.08 13.24
N LEU A 165 6.12 3.66 12.12
CA LEU A 165 6.59 3.93 10.77
C LEU A 165 6.74 5.42 10.44
N VAL A 166 5.69 6.21 10.68
CA VAL A 166 5.70 7.66 10.41
C VAL A 166 6.76 8.38 11.25
N ASP A 167 6.95 7.96 12.50
CA ASP A 167 7.92 8.57 13.42
C ASP A 167 9.36 8.30 12.95
N SER A 168 9.64 7.07 12.53
CA SER A 168 10.93 6.70 11.94
C SER A 168 11.19 7.45 10.63
N ALA A 169 10.20 7.55 9.75
CA ALA A 169 10.32 8.29 8.49
C ALA A 169 10.69 9.76 8.73
N LYS A 170 9.91 10.47 9.58
CA LYS A 170 10.15 11.88 9.93
C LYS A 170 11.54 12.08 10.51
N ARG A 171 11.95 11.21 11.44
CA ARG A 171 13.25 11.29 12.10
C ARG A 171 14.42 11.13 11.12
N ILE A 172 14.34 10.16 10.22
CA ILE A 172 15.47 9.83 9.32
C ILE A 172 15.53 10.79 8.14
N LEU A 173 14.38 11.18 7.59
CA LEU A 173 14.31 11.94 6.34
C LEU A 173 14.21 13.45 6.55
N SER A 174 13.84 13.91 7.74
CA SER A 174 13.70 15.34 8.07
C SER A 174 12.78 16.11 7.10
N MET A 175 11.71 15.45 6.64
CA MET A 175 10.72 16.01 5.71
C MET A 175 9.29 15.78 6.24
N PRO A 176 8.29 16.52 5.74
CA PRO A 176 6.89 16.18 5.97
C PRO A 176 6.60 14.74 5.55
N VAL A 177 5.84 14.00 6.36
CA VAL A 177 5.46 12.62 6.06
C VAL A 177 3.98 12.44 6.33
N ARG A 178 3.27 11.85 5.38
CA ARG A 178 1.89 11.38 5.56
C ARG A 178 1.70 9.96 5.01
N ILE A 179 0.66 9.29 5.50
CA ILE A 179 0.20 8.04 4.91
C ILE A 179 -0.72 8.37 3.72
N GLY A 180 -0.49 7.70 2.60
CA GLY A 180 -1.30 7.75 1.40
C GLY A 180 -2.37 6.66 1.44
N VAL A 181 -3.63 7.08 1.52
CA VAL A 181 -4.79 6.19 1.36
C VAL A 181 -5.36 6.42 -0.04
N PRO A 182 -5.73 5.36 -0.78
CA PRO A 182 -6.35 5.52 -2.09
C PRO A 182 -7.60 6.41 -1.99
N SER A 183 -7.76 7.33 -2.95
CA SER A 183 -8.87 8.29 -2.98
C SER A 183 -9.47 8.40 -4.38
N GLY A 184 -10.63 9.07 -4.50
CA GLY A 184 -11.31 9.25 -5.80
C GLY A 184 -12.11 8.04 -6.27
N LEU A 185 -12.52 7.18 -5.32
CA LEU A 185 -13.41 6.05 -5.56
C LEU A 185 -14.82 6.38 -5.08
N SER A 186 -15.83 5.75 -5.68
CA SER A 186 -17.24 5.89 -5.29
C SER A 186 -17.91 4.51 -5.17
N GLY A 187 -18.98 4.43 -4.40
CA GLY A 187 -19.69 3.17 -4.12
C GLY A 187 -19.32 2.57 -2.77
N LEU A 188 -19.31 1.23 -2.66
CA LEU A 188 -18.94 0.49 -1.45
C LEU A 188 -17.42 0.41 -1.33
N ILE A 189 -16.82 1.46 -0.77
CA ILE A 189 -15.35 1.64 -0.72
C ILE A 189 -14.74 1.32 0.64
N ASP A 190 -15.53 1.09 1.67
CA ASP A 190 -15.06 0.91 3.07
C ASP A 190 -13.98 -0.18 3.21
N GLU A 191 -14.04 -1.23 2.38
CA GLU A 191 -13.08 -2.35 2.41
C GLU A 191 -11.73 -2.02 1.75
N ILE A 192 -11.67 -0.98 0.92
CA ILE A 192 -10.48 -0.61 0.12
C ILE A 192 -9.87 0.74 0.53
N GLU A 193 -10.41 1.39 1.57
CA GLU A 193 -9.85 2.58 2.22
C GLU A 193 -8.66 2.22 3.12
N SER A 194 -7.65 1.56 2.55
CA SER A 194 -6.40 1.24 3.23
C SER A 194 -5.22 1.47 2.31
N PRO A 195 -4.07 1.95 2.84
CA PRO A 195 -2.84 2.11 2.06
C PRO A 195 -2.40 0.81 1.36
N ALA A 196 -2.82 -0.35 1.88
CA ALA A 196 -2.55 -1.66 1.28
C ALA A 196 -3.14 -1.85 -0.12
N PHE A 197 -4.19 -1.10 -0.47
CA PHE A 197 -4.87 -1.20 -1.77
C PHE A 197 -4.37 -0.18 -2.81
N ALA A 198 -3.33 0.61 -2.50
CA ALA A 198 -2.80 1.63 -3.40
C ALA A 198 -2.46 1.11 -4.80
N ALA A 199 -1.71 0.01 -4.90
CA ALA A 199 -1.34 -0.56 -6.19
C ALA A 199 -2.57 -1.00 -6.99
N SER A 200 -3.51 -1.72 -6.37
CA SER A 200 -4.70 -2.25 -7.04
C SER A 200 -5.62 -1.14 -7.52
N VAL A 201 -5.88 -0.13 -6.69
CA VAL A 201 -6.67 1.06 -7.07
C VAL A 201 -5.95 1.86 -8.15
N GLY A 202 -4.63 1.99 -8.03
CA GLY A 202 -3.76 2.66 -8.97
C GLY A 202 -3.80 2.06 -10.37
N LEU A 203 -3.82 0.73 -10.47
CA LEU A 203 -3.97 0.01 -11.74
C LEU A 203 -5.30 0.32 -12.42
N LEU A 204 -6.39 0.43 -11.65
CA LEU A 204 -7.70 0.78 -12.18
C LEU A 204 -7.70 2.21 -12.72
N LYS A 205 -7.15 3.17 -11.96
CA LYS A 205 -7.01 4.56 -12.41
C LYS A 205 -6.16 4.66 -13.68
N TYR A 206 -4.99 4.02 -13.68
CA TYR A 206 -4.12 3.96 -14.86
C TYR A 206 -4.86 3.41 -16.08
N SER A 207 -5.63 2.33 -15.90
CA SER A 207 -6.41 1.76 -16.99
C SER A 207 -7.49 2.72 -17.48
N LEU A 208 -8.16 3.47 -16.62
CA LEU A 208 -9.18 4.44 -17.06
C LEU A 208 -8.56 5.55 -17.91
N ASP A 209 -7.44 6.13 -17.46
CA ASP A 209 -6.76 7.22 -18.17
C ASP A 209 -6.18 6.76 -19.53
N ASN A 210 -5.66 5.52 -19.60
CA ASN A 210 -5.05 4.99 -20.84
C ASN A 210 -6.06 4.31 -21.77
N VAL A 211 -7.23 3.91 -21.27
CA VAL A 211 -8.32 3.41 -22.14
C VAL A 211 -8.91 4.56 -22.95
N GLU A 212 -8.93 5.80 -22.45
CA GLU A 212 -9.38 6.96 -23.24
C GLU A 212 -8.48 7.24 -24.46
N GLU A 213 -7.17 7.03 -24.37
CA GLU A 213 -6.26 7.15 -25.53
C GLU A 213 -6.39 5.98 -26.53
N ALA A 214 -6.65 4.76 -26.05
CA ALA A 214 -6.86 3.60 -26.91
C ALA A 214 -8.28 3.51 -27.53
N SER A 215 -9.25 4.22 -26.96
CA SER A 215 -10.66 4.21 -27.39
C SER A 215 -11.00 5.29 -28.42
N SER A 216 -10.06 5.56 -29.33
CA SER A 216 -10.41 5.86 -30.73
C SER A 216 -10.96 4.62 -31.47
N GLY A 217 -11.01 3.45 -30.81
CA GLY A 217 -11.69 2.24 -31.28
C GLY A 217 -12.65 1.67 -30.22
N ASN A 218 -13.95 1.70 -30.54
CA ASN A 218 -15.11 1.11 -29.86
C ASN A 218 -14.86 0.06 -28.75
N PHE A 219 -14.68 0.52 -27.51
CA PHE A 219 -14.76 -0.36 -26.32
C PHE A 219 -16.21 -0.62 -25.89
N LEU A 220 -17.16 0.25 -26.24
CA LEU A 220 -18.59 0.09 -25.93
C LEU A 220 -19.29 -1.03 -26.73
N ASP A 221 -18.71 -1.49 -27.84
CA ASP A 221 -19.29 -2.57 -28.67
C ASP A 221 -19.04 -3.99 -28.10
N LYS A 222 -18.19 -4.13 -27.08
CA LYS A 222 -17.81 -5.45 -26.51
C LYS A 222 -18.51 -5.83 -25.22
N ILE A 223 -19.43 -5.00 -24.71
CA ILE A 223 -20.32 -5.41 -23.62
C ILE A 223 -21.52 -6.15 -24.25
N PRO A 224 -21.69 -7.47 -24.07
CA PRO A 224 -22.82 -8.19 -24.62
C PRO A 224 -24.09 -7.82 -23.83
N LEU A 225 -24.74 -6.73 -24.22
CA LEU A 225 -26.06 -6.30 -23.74
C LEU A 225 -27.21 -7.22 -24.21
N THR A 226 -26.91 -8.25 -24.99
CA THR A 226 -27.89 -9.15 -25.63
C THR A 226 -28.59 -10.14 -24.67
N GLY A 227 -28.12 -10.28 -23.43
CA GLY A 227 -28.71 -11.23 -22.46
C GLY A 227 -29.83 -10.67 -21.56
N PHE A 228 -29.90 -9.35 -21.35
CA PHE A 228 -30.76 -8.76 -20.31
C PHE A 228 -32.07 -8.18 -20.86
N MET A 229 -32.09 -7.73 -22.12
CA MET A 229 -33.26 -7.06 -22.70
C MET A 229 -34.39 -8.03 -23.10
N GLY A 230 -34.09 -9.31 -23.33
CA GLY A 230 -35.08 -10.33 -23.68
C GLY A 230 -35.94 -10.84 -22.52
N LYS A 231 -35.42 -10.78 -21.28
CA LYS A 231 -36.14 -11.27 -20.08
C LYS A 231 -37.06 -10.23 -19.46
N VAL A 232 -36.71 -8.95 -19.54
CA VAL A 232 -37.54 -7.85 -19.02
C VAL A 232 -38.81 -7.64 -19.86
N GLY A 233 -38.72 -7.81 -21.19
CA GLY A 233 -39.88 -7.68 -22.09
C GLY A 233 -40.96 -8.76 -21.89
N ASN A 234 -40.57 -9.98 -21.48
CA ASN A 234 -41.52 -11.06 -21.23
C ASN A 234 -42.14 -11.00 -19.82
N ALA A 235 -41.44 -10.45 -18.82
CA ALA A 235 -41.97 -10.27 -17.47
C ALA A 235 -43.01 -9.13 -17.38
N LEU A 236 -42.89 -8.10 -18.23
CA LEU A 236 -43.87 -7.00 -18.30
C LEU A 236 -45.16 -7.37 -19.04
N LYS A 237 -45.13 -8.35 -19.97
CA LYS A 237 -46.33 -8.82 -20.67
C LYS A 237 -47.24 -9.73 -19.83
N SER A 238 -46.76 -10.30 -18.73
CA SER A 238 -47.56 -11.12 -17.81
C SER A 238 -48.23 -10.33 -16.69
N LEU A 239 -48.06 -8.99 -16.65
CA LEU A 239 -48.58 -8.10 -15.59
C LEU A 239 -49.55 -7.02 -16.11
N LEU A 240 -50.00 -7.13 -17.36
CA LEU A 240 -51.10 -6.33 -17.89
C LEU A 240 -52.33 -7.24 -18.05
N PRO A 241 -53.53 -6.78 -17.66
CA PRO A 241 -54.77 -7.54 -17.79
C PRO A 241 -55.17 -7.80 -19.24
#